data_AF-A0A0B4EXP1-F1
#
_entry.id   AF-A0A0B4EXP1-F1
#
_cell.length_a   1.000
_cell.length_b   1.000
_cell.length_c   1.000
_cell.angle_alpha   90.00
_cell.angle_beta   90.00
_cell.angle_gamma   90.00
#
_symmetry.space_group_name_H-M   'P 1'
#
loop_
_entity.id
_entity.type
_entity.pdbx_description
1 polymer ?
#
loop_
_entity_poly.entity_id
_entity_poly.type
_entity_poly.pdbx_seq_one_letter_code
_entity_poly.pdbx_strand_id
1 'polypeptide(L)'
;MSTFLETEKKDCILLCAGTENEFSLDDALCAGMLIQKLRSYEKSDLALALERLAKNSKNIAESLHAAKHYRYLKSIGLEKDLEFCCTPDQYSLLLEYDPNTNSICSIS
;
A
#
# COMPACT_ATOMS: atom_id res chain seq x y z
N MET A 1 -7.90 7.43 3.64
CA MET A 1 -6.73 7.70 2.76
C MET A 1 -7.12 8.32 1.42
N SER A 2 -7.73 7.59 0.47
CA SER A 2 -7.96 8.14 -0.89
C SER A 2 -8.79 9.42 -0.91
N THR A 3 -9.86 9.50 -0.11
CA THR A 3 -10.68 10.72 0.02
C THR A 3 -9.85 11.91 0.53
N PHE A 4 -8.99 11.70 1.51
CA PHE A 4 -8.11 12.73 2.07
C PHE A 4 -7.13 13.27 1.01
N LEU A 5 -6.48 12.36 0.27
CA LEU A 5 -5.55 12.75 -0.80
C LEU A 5 -6.27 13.56 -1.90
N GLU A 6 -7.46 13.13 -2.32
CA GLU A 6 -8.28 13.82 -3.31
C GLU A 6 -8.71 15.24 -2.87
N THR A 7 -8.85 15.48 -1.56
CA THR A 7 -9.21 16.81 -1.03
C THR A 7 -8.04 17.77 -0.90
N GLU A 8 -6.84 17.27 -0.64
CA GLU A 8 -5.65 18.10 -0.38
C GLU A 8 -5.19 18.89 -1.62
N LYS A 9 -5.48 18.39 -2.83
CA LYS A 9 -5.11 19.02 -4.12
C LYS A 9 -3.63 19.43 -4.22
N LYS A 10 -2.75 18.61 -3.64
CA LYS A 10 -1.29 18.73 -3.72
C LYS A 10 -0.73 17.56 -4.51
N ASP A 11 0.46 17.74 -5.06
CA ASP A 11 1.25 16.64 -5.60
C ASP A 11 1.45 15.56 -4.54
N CYS A 12 1.35 14.29 -4.95
CA CYS A 12 1.40 13.16 -4.05
C CYS A 12 2.51 12.20 -4.50
N ILE A 13 3.32 11.77 -3.53
CA ILE A 13 4.33 10.72 -3.71
C ILE A 13 3.92 9.55 -2.83
N LEU A 14 3.76 8.38 -3.44
CA LEU A 14 3.61 7.12 -2.71
C LEU A 14 5.00 6.48 -2.58
N LEU A 15 5.54 6.48 -1.36
CA LEU A 15 6.84 5.90 -1.06
C LEU A 15 6.65 4.48 -0.51
N CYS A 16 7.10 3.48 -1.29
CA CYS A 16 7.17 2.09 -0.84
C CYS A 16 8.44 1.88 -0.01
N ALA A 17 8.33 1.19 1.13
CA ALA A 17 9.47 0.96 2.02
C ALA A 17 10.46 -0.05 1.42
N GLY A 18 9.94 -1.03 0.66
CA GLY A 18 10.70 -2.16 0.20
C GLY A 18 10.97 -3.18 1.32
N THR A 19 11.65 -4.26 0.97
CA THR A 19 12.16 -5.25 1.93
C THR A 19 13.66 -5.40 1.69
N GLU A 20 14.49 -5.15 2.70
CA GLU A 20 15.96 -5.33 2.62
C GLU A 20 16.61 -4.59 1.42
N ASN A 21 16.17 -3.36 1.15
CA ASN A 21 16.58 -2.54 -0.01
C ASN A 21 16.20 -3.11 -1.38
N GLU A 22 15.30 -4.10 -1.42
CA GLU A 22 14.75 -4.66 -2.64
C GLU A 22 13.30 -4.21 -2.86
N PHE A 23 12.86 -4.28 -4.12
CA PHE A 23 11.45 -4.12 -4.49
C PHE A 23 10.58 -5.12 -3.72
N SER A 24 9.50 -4.62 -3.11
CA SER A 24 8.53 -5.45 -2.39
C SER A 24 7.20 -5.49 -3.13
N LEU A 25 6.73 -6.70 -3.46
CA LEU A 25 5.53 -6.89 -4.27
C LEU A 25 4.25 -6.52 -3.50
N ASP A 26 4.24 -6.73 -2.19
CA ASP A 26 3.19 -6.30 -1.26
C ASP A 26 3.04 -4.78 -1.22
N ASP A 27 4.13 -4.04 -1.04
CA ASP A 27 4.13 -2.57 -1.10
C ASP A 27 3.62 -2.07 -2.46
N ALA A 28 4.16 -2.64 -3.54
CA ALA A 28 3.82 -2.27 -4.90
C ALA A 28 2.34 -2.54 -5.23
N LEU A 29 1.81 -3.68 -4.77
CA LEU A 29 0.41 -4.03 -4.92
C LEU A 29 -0.48 -3.09 -4.10
N CYS A 30 -0.13 -2.82 -2.84
CA CYS A 30 -0.85 -1.89 -1.98
C CYS A 30 -0.90 -0.48 -2.57
N ALA A 31 0.25 0.04 -3.03
CA ALA A 31 0.33 1.32 -3.73
C ALA A 31 -0.53 1.32 -5.00
N GLY A 32 -0.47 0.26 -5.81
CA GLY A 32 -1.31 0.10 -7.00
C GLY A 32 -2.81 0.14 -6.69
N MET A 33 -3.23 -0.53 -5.62
CA MET A 33 -4.62 -0.51 -5.14
C MET A 33 -5.06 0.88 -4.68
N LEU A 34 -4.18 1.64 -4.01
CA LEU A 34 -4.47 3.02 -3.65
C LEU A 34 -4.56 3.92 -4.88
N ILE A 35 -3.63 3.78 -5.84
CA ILE A 35 -3.61 4.54 -7.10
C ILE A 35 -4.90 4.36 -7.90
N GLN A 36 -5.47 3.14 -7.93
CA GLN A 36 -6.77 2.89 -8.58
C GLN A 36 -7.91 3.73 -7.99
N LYS A 37 -7.84 4.03 -6.69
CA LYS A 37 -8.82 4.86 -5.99
C LYS A 37 -8.60 6.36 -6.23
N LEU A 38 -7.42 6.77 -6.73
CA LEU A 38 -7.05 8.17 -7.01
C LEU A 38 -7.27 8.54 -8.49
N ARG A 39 -8.34 9.30 -8.75
CA ARG A 39 -8.81 9.63 -10.10
C ARG A 39 -8.42 11.02 -10.57
N SER A 40 -8.20 11.98 -9.66
CA SER A 40 -7.86 13.36 -10.03
C SER A 40 -6.38 13.59 -10.35
N TYR A 41 -5.53 12.61 -10.05
CA TYR A 41 -4.08 12.70 -10.22
C TYR A 41 -3.62 12.29 -11.63
N GLU A 42 -2.73 13.10 -12.21
CA GLU A 42 -1.85 12.67 -13.30
C GLU A 42 -0.89 11.60 -12.76
N LYS A 43 -0.73 10.51 -13.51
CA LYS A 43 0.03 9.33 -13.07
C LYS A 43 1.35 9.26 -13.82
N SER A 44 2.45 9.06 -13.09
CA SER A 44 3.74 8.71 -13.69
C SER A 44 3.71 7.30 -14.29
N ASP A 45 4.71 6.95 -15.11
CA ASP A 45 4.85 5.61 -15.71
C ASP A 45 4.87 4.50 -14.65
N LEU A 46 5.56 4.73 -13.54
CA LEU A 46 5.59 3.77 -12.43
C LEU A 46 4.21 3.65 -11.79
N ALA A 47 3.50 4.76 -11.56
CA ALA A 47 2.15 4.71 -11.01
C ALA A 47 1.19 3.95 -11.93
N LEU A 48 1.29 4.12 -13.25
CA LEU A 48 0.52 3.36 -14.24
C LEU A 48 0.86 1.87 -14.22
N ALA A 49 2.15 1.51 -14.08
CA ALA A 49 2.58 0.12 -13.97
C ALA A 49 2.00 -0.56 -12.72
N LEU A 50 2.03 0.13 -11.57
CA LEU A 50 1.47 -0.37 -10.31
C LEU A 50 -0.07 -0.45 -10.35
N GLU A 51 -0.73 0.53 -10.97
CA GLU A 51 -2.19 0.48 -11.16
C GLU A 51 -2.60 -0.76 -11.98
N ARG A 52 -1.85 -1.06 -13.06
CA ARG A 52 -2.06 -2.26 -13.89
C ARG A 52 -1.77 -3.55 -13.13
N LEU A 53 -0.70 -3.59 -12.33
CA LEU A 53 -0.40 -4.71 -11.44
C LEU A 53 -1.61 -5.01 -10.55
N ALA A 54 -2.14 -3.99 -9.88
CA ALA A 54 -3.30 -4.14 -9.01
C ALA A 54 -4.57 -4.52 -9.79
N LYS A 55 -4.77 -4.05 -11.04
CA LYS A 55 -5.97 -4.40 -11.84
C LYS A 55 -5.98 -5.87 -12.25
N ASN A 56 -4.80 -6.47 -12.40
CA ASN A 56 -4.64 -7.87 -12.77
C ASN A 56 -4.64 -8.82 -11.55
N SER A 57 -4.58 -8.27 -10.34
CA SER A 57 -4.64 -9.04 -9.09
C SER A 57 -6.09 -9.42 -8.79
N LYS A 58 -6.39 -10.73 -8.76
CA LYS A 58 -7.74 -11.23 -8.43
C LYS A 58 -8.03 -11.20 -6.94
N ASN A 59 -7.06 -11.61 -6.13
CA ASN A 59 -7.07 -11.43 -4.68
C ASN A 59 -5.65 -11.13 -4.19
N ILE A 60 -5.55 -10.43 -3.06
CA ILE A 60 -4.26 -9.95 -2.54
C ILE A 60 -3.36 -11.14 -2.17
N ALA A 61 -3.89 -12.12 -1.42
CA ALA A 61 -3.11 -13.24 -0.92
C ALA A 61 -2.50 -14.12 -2.02
N GLU A 62 -3.26 -14.46 -3.08
CA GLU A 62 -2.77 -15.18 -4.26
C GLU A 62 -1.77 -14.36 -5.04
N SER A 63 -1.97 -13.04 -5.17
CA SER A 63 -0.99 -12.19 -5.84
C SER A 63 0.33 -12.08 -5.07
N LEU A 64 0.30 -12.26 -3.75
CA LEU A 64 1.48 -12.21 -2.89
C LEU A 64 2.09 -13.57 -2.55
N HIS A 65 1.40 -14.69 -2.79
CA HIS A 65 1.87 -16.02 -2.35
C HIS A 65 3.29 -16.37 -2.84
N ALA A 66 3.67 -15.85 -4.00
CA ALA A 66 4.98 -16.04 -4.63
C ALA A 66 5.98 -14.90 -4.34
N ALA A 67 5.63 -13.90 -3.52
CA ALA A 67 6.57 -12.87 -3.09
C ALA A 67 7.59 -13.43 -2.09
N LYS A 68 8.85 -12.98 -2.18
CA LYS A 68 9.94 -13.39 -1.28
C LYS A 68 9.57 -13.12 0.18
N HIS A 69 9.15 -11.89 0.49
CA HIS A 69 8.81 -11.48 1.85
C HIS A 69 7.59 -12.23 2.39
N TYR A 70 6.55 -12.41 1.58
CA TYR A 70 5.36 -13.19 1.97
C TYR A 70 5.72 -14.64 2.35
N ARG A 71 6.52 -15.33 1.52
CA ARG A 71 6.97 -16.70 1.82
C ARG A 71 7.83 -16.75 3.09
N TYR A 72 8.68 -15.76 3.30
CA TYR A 72 9.49 -15.66 4.50
C TYR A 72 8.62 -15.53 5.76
N LEU A 73 7.68 -14.57 5.80
CA LEU A 73 6.77 -14.39 6.93
C LEU A 73 5.96 -15.66 7.23
N LYS A 74 5.47 -16.34 6.19
CA LYS A 74 4.80 -17.63 6.36
C LYS A 74 5.72 -18.70 6.96
N SER A 75 6.99 -18.76 6.53
CA SER A 75 7.97 -19.74 7.02
C SER A 75 8.32 -19.59 8.51
N ILE A 76 8.16 -18.39 9.06
CA ILE A 76 8.38 -18.09 10.49
C ILE A 76 7.08 -18.11 11.32
N GLY A 77 5.98 -18.58 10.73
CA GLY A 77 4.71 -18.81 11.43
C GLY A 77 3.77 -17.60 11.52
N LEU A 78 4.01 -16.53 10.76
CA LEU A 78 3.19 -15.30 10.77
C LEU A 78 2.04 -15.34 9.75
N GLU A 79 1.47 -16.51 9.49
CA GLU A 79 0.40 -16.68 8.49
C GLU A 79 -0.87 -15.90 8.85
N LYS A 80 -1.22 -15.82 10.14
CA LYS A 80 -2.38 -15.03 10.59
C LYS A 80 -2.20 -13.53 10.34
N ASP A 81 -0.99 -13.02 10.49
CA ASP A 81 -0.69 -11.61 10.22
C ASP A 81 -0.77 -11.33 8.72
N LEU A 82 -0.34 -12.27 7.87
CA LEU A 82 -0.51 -12.18 6.43
C LEU A 82 -1.98 -12.15 6.02
N GLU A 83 -2.80 -13.04 6.56
CA GLU A 83 -4.25 -13.06 6.32
C GLU A 83 -4.92 -11.74 6.72
N PHE A 84 -4.54 -11.22 7.90
CA PHE A 84 -5.03 -9.95 8.41
C PHE A 84 -4.64 -8.79 7.48
N CYS A 85 -3.35 -8.65 7.16
CA CYS A 85 -2.84 -7.59 6.28
C CYS A 85 -3.38 -7.66 4.84
N CYS A 86 -3.75 -8.85 4.36
CA CYS A 86 -4.36 -9.04 3.04
C CYS A 86 -5.87 -8.73 3.00
N THR A 87 -6.46 -8.23 4.08
CA THR A 87 -7.86 -7.82 4.12
C THR A 87 -8.00 -6.31 3.95
N PRO A 88 -8.49 -5.82 2.79
CA PRO A 88 -8.58 -4.39 2.54
C PRO A 88 -9.70 -3.73 3.36
N ASP A 89 -9.55 -2.41 3.57
CA ASP A 89 -10.59 -1.52 4.11
C ASP A 89 -11.15 -1.93 5.50
N GLN A 90 -10.34 -2.60 6.34
CA GLN A 90 -10.74 -2.97 7.72
C GLN A 90 -10.89 -1.76 8.67
N TYR A 91 -10.16 -0.67 8.41
CA TYR A 91 -10.14 0.51 9.28
C TYR A 91 -10.39 1.77 8.46
N SER A 92 -11.22 2.66 9.01
CA SER A 92 -11.41 4.03 8.51
C SER A 92 -10.47 5.03 9.19
N LEU A 93 -9.35 4.56 9.75
CA LEU A 93 -8.34 5.36 10.43
C LEU A 93 -7.25 5.78 9.43
N LEU A 94 -6.89 7.06 9.43
CA LEU A 94 -5.72 7.57 8.72
C LEU A 94 -4.72 8.12 9.73
N LEU A 95 -3.45 7.76 9.59
CA LEU A 95 -2.37 8.22 10.46
C LEU A 95 -1.52 9.26 9.72
N GLU A 96 -1.19 10.33 10.41
CA GLU A 96 -0.28 11.38 9.96
C GLU A 96 0.89 11.49 10.94
N TYR A 97 2.10 11.64 10.39
CA TYR A 97 3.31 11.92 11.18
C TYR A 97 3.58 13.43 11.17
N ASP A 98 3.67 14.03 12.35
CA ASP A 98 4.06 15.44 12.53
C ASP A 98 5.54 15.55 12.90
N PRO A 99 6.40 16.08 12.00
CA PRO A 99 7.83 16.22 12.26
C PRO A 99 8.15 17.27 13.32
N ASN A 100 7.26 18.22 13.61
CA ASN A 100 7.52 19.28 14.59
C ASN A 100 7.42 18.75 16.02
N THR A 101 6.49 17.81 16.23
CA THR A 101 6.25 17.18 17.55
C THR A 101 6.86 15.79 17.65
N ASN A 102 7.39 15.25 16.55
CA ASN A 102 7.89 13.87 16.44
C ASN A 102 6.83 12.86 16.92
N SER A 103 5.59 13.04 16.47
CA SER A 103 4.44 12.26 16.92
C SER A 103 3.59 11.75 15.75
N ILE A 104 2.83 10.68 16.00
CA ILE A 104 1.87 10.12 15.04
C ILE A 104 0.47 10.37 15.59
N CYS A 105 -0.38 10.99 14.77
CA CYS A 105 -1.75 11.34 15.11
C CYS A 105 -2.73 10.70 14.14
N SER A 106 -3.94 10.39 14.60
CA SER A 106 -5.03 10.01 13.72
C SER A 106 -5.68 11.25 13.13
N ILE A 107 -5.81 11.30 11.81
CA ILE A 107 -6.54 12.32 11.08
C ILE A 107 -7.75 11.67 10.38
N SER A 108 -8.87 12.38 10.31
CA SER A 108 -10.13 11.88 9.75
C SER A 108 -10.20 12.04 8.24
#